data_AF-A0A6P2AW22-F1
#
_entry.id   AF-A0A6P2AW22-F1
#
_cell.length_a   1.000
_cell.length_b   1.000
_cell.length_c   1.000
_cell.angle_alpha   90.00
_cell.angle_beta   90.00
_cell.angle_gamma   90.00
#
_symmetry.space_group_name_H-M   'P 1'
#
loop_
_entity.id
_entity.type
_entity.pdbx_description
1 polymer ?
#
loop_
_entity_poly.entity_id
_entity_poly.type
_entity_poly.pdbx_seq_one_letter_code
_entity_poly.pdbx_strand_id
1 'polypeptide(L)'
;FPTHLSSRNWVEGQITDLRPMIRNGMGQLYIPGSSIKGAIRTAIAYHLLKHENQYHVPQNKRRSEIEKQLQASMGDLRDKTKAKFYDDKAFMDELFTNFSLVGNRGSDKTGPNTDFMRAIHVTDSDPLEKKTLTAKSGKKQTFNAAVVSEVVVSSHFEDWKAKSRASIYTELVANARTELTITLDHELLAKFRHKNGMSLPFKDLDKLLSICQEFAQEQWDLEAAYWEKIGYTQNLNFDLLWDKYYAEPNCDHHLRLGWGTGMMGTTINSLLQPDLRSEIRDSCGIKAPGFEAPKSRRTVKNSKGELRYPLGWVKLKKI
;
A
#
# COMPACT_ATOMS: atom_id res chain seq x y z
N PHE A 1 13.88 -30.99 6.50
CA PHE A 1 13.83 -29.80 5.65
C PHE A 1 14.81 -28.76 6.18
N PRO A 2 15.53 -28.02 5.31
CA PRO A 2 16.37 -26.91 5.72
C PRO A 2 15.60 -25.90 6.58
N THR A 3 16.21 -25.41 7.66
CA THR A 3 15.54 -24.54 8.65
C THR A 3 15.13 -23.18 8.11
N HIS A 4 15.70 -22.73 6.99
CA HIS A 4 15.29 -21.52 6.27
C HIS A 4 14.07 -21.75 5.36
N LEU A 5 13.66 -23.00 5.14
CA LEU A 5 12.50 -23.38 4.34
C LEU A 5 11.28 -23.77 5.20
N SER A 6 11.40 -23.71 6.53
CA SER A 6 10.29 -24.01 7.45
C SER A 6 9.80 -22.77 8.19
N SER A 7 8.49 -22.54 8.09
CA SER A 7 7.81 -21.44 8.76
C SER A 7 7.27 -21.87 10.12
N ARG A 8 7.38 -21.00 11.12
CA ARG A 8 6.83 -21.26 12.45
C ARG A 8 5.31 -21.20 12.38
N ASN A 9 4.63 -22.25 12.81
CA ASN A 9 3.18 -22.25 12.86
C ASN A 9 2.67 -21.47 14.08
N TRP A 10 1.88 -20.42 13.84
CA TRP A 10 1.16 -19.65 14.87
C TRP A 10 -0.34 -19.97 14.89
N VAL A 11 -0.79 -20.92 14.06
CA VAL A 11 -2.19 -21.30 13.95
C VAL A 11 -2.52 -22.42 14.95
N GLU A 12 -3.59 -22.22 15.70
CA GLU A 12 -4.22 -23.26 16.50
C GLU A 12 -5.17 -24.06 15.59
N GLY A 13 -4.72 -25.22 15.12
CA GLY A 13 -5.54 -26.14 14.32
C GLY A 13 -5.04 -26.40 12.90
N GLN A 14 -5.90 -27.01 12.09
CA GLN A 14 -5.55 -27.44 10.74
C GLN A 14 -5.60 -26.26 9.76
N ILE A 15 -4.52 -26.08 9.01
CA ILE A 15 -4.44 -25.13 7.90
C ILE A 15 -5.11 -25.77 6.68
N THR A 16 -6.21 -25.18 6.22
CA THR A 16 -6.99 -25.69 5.07
C THR A 16 -6.51 -25.12 3.74
N ASP A 17 -6.16 -23.84 3.72
CA ASP A 17 -5.64 -23.11 2.55
C ASP A 17 -4.55 -22.13 3.00
N LEU A 18 -3.32 -22.34 2.52
CA LEU A 18 -2.15 -21.52 2.86
C LEU A 18 -1.80 -20.62 1.69
N ARG A 19 -1.69 -19.31 1.95
CA ARG A 19 -1.13 -18.35 1.00
C ARG A 19 0.37 -18.17 1.28
N PRO A 20 1.27 -18.73 0.46
CA PRO A 20 2.71 -18.58 0.66
C PRO A 20 3.16 -17.15 0.35
N MET A 21 4.25 -16.73 0.98
CA MET A 21 4.94 -15.49 0.61
C MET A 21 5.85 -15.74 -0.59
N ILE A 22 6.05 -14.72 -1.41
CA ILE A 22 6.88 -14.79 -2.62
C ILE A 22 8.34 -15.15 -2.27
N ARG A 23 8.97 -15.93 -3.16
CA ARG A 23 10.36 -16.39 -3.04
C ARG A 23 11.12 -16.11 -4.33
N ASN A 24 12.43 -15.89 -4.21
CA ASN A 24 13.32 -15.79 -5.36
C ASN A 24 13.58 -17.18 -5.97
N GLY A 25 14.40 -17.23 -7.03
CA GLY A 25 14.77 -18.50 -7.69
C GLY A 25 15.51 -19.51 -6.79
N MET A 26 16.04 -19.05 -5.64
CA MET A 26 16.69 -19.89 -4.63
C MET A 26 15.76 -20.31 -3.50
N GLY A 27 14.47 -19.96 -3.55
CA GLY A 27 13.49 -20.29 -2.52
C GLY A 27 13.53 -19.37 -1.29
N GLN A 28 14.27 -18.26 -1.33
CA GLN A 28 14.38 -17.31 -0.22
C GLN A 28 13.27 -16.26 -0.29
N LEU A 29 12.68 -15.92 0.86
CA LEU A 29 11.69 -14.86 0.99
C LEU A 29 12.32 -13.50 0.72
N TYR A 30 11.62 -12.62 -0.01
CA TYR A 30 12.06 -11.25 -0.28
C TYR A 30 10.85 -10.34 -0.52
N ILE A 31 11.09 -9.02 -0.58
CA ILE A 31 10.09 -8.03 -0.98
C ILE A 31 10.39 -7.59 -2.41
N PRO A 32 9.50 -7.83 -3.38
CA PRO A 32 9.72 -7.40 -4.76
C PRO A 32 9.77 -5.88 -4.90
N GLY A 33 10.75 -5.37 -5.65
CA GLY A 33 10.91 -3.96 -5.95
C GLY A 33 9.70 -3.40 -6.70
N SER A 34 9.03 -4.22 -7.51
CA SER A 34 7.76 -3.88 -8.16
C SER A 34 6.62 -3.62 -7.16
N SER A 35 6.58 -4.34 -6.03
CA SER A 35 5.56 -4.11 -4.99
C SER A 35 5.79 -2.79 -4.27
N ILE A 36 7.06 -2.45 -3.99
CA ILE A 36 7.44 -1.16 -3.39
C ILE A 36 7.18 -0.03 -4.37
N LYS A 37 7.63 -0.17 -5.62
CA LYS A 37 7.44 0.84 -6.68
C LYS A 37 5.97 1.08 -6.97
N GLY A 38 5.12 0.05 -6.91
CA GLY A 38 3.67 0.18 -7.01
C GLY A 38 3.06 1.03 -5.89
N ALA A 39 3.46 0.79 -4.64
CA ALA A 39 2.98 1.60 -3.51
C ALA A 39 3.48 3.06 -3.57
N ILE A 40 4.73 3.27 -4.00
CA ILE A 40 5.25 4.62 -4.29
C ILE A 40 4.41 5.31 -5.37
N ARG A 41 4.06 4.60 -6.46
CA ARG A 41 3.20 5.15 -7.52
C ARG A 41 1.83 5.58 -6.97
N THR A 42 1.18 4.76 -6.15
CA THR A 42 -0.10 5.13 -5.54
C THR A 42 0.03 6.32 -4.59
N ALA A 43 1.10 6.40 -3.80
CA ALA A 43 1.37 7.55 -2.94
C ALA A 43 1.56 8.85 -3.75
N ILE A 44 2.29 8.79 -4.87
CA ILE A 44 2.45 9.93 -5.78
C ILE A 44 1.11 10.35 -6.38
N ALA A 45 0.28 9.41 -6.83
CA ALA A 45 -1.05 9.71 -7.38
C ALA A 45 -1.93 10.42 -6.34
N TYR A 46 -1.94 9.90 -5.11
CA TYR A 46 -2.64 10.53 -3.98
C TYR A 46 -2.10 11.95 -3.72
N HIS A 47 -0.78 12.14 -3.66
CA HIS A 47 -0.17 13.44 -3.39
C HIS A 47 -0.49 14.49 -4.48
N LEU A 48 -0.38 14.10 -5.75
CA LEU A 48 -0.70 14.99 -6.88
C LEU A 48 -2.15 15.46 -6.81
N LEU A 49 -3.10 14.56 -6.54
CA LEU A 49 -4.52 14.89 -6.48
C LEU A 49 -4.90 15.64 -5.20
N LYS A 50 -4.27 15.36 -4.06
CA LYS A 50 -4.48 16.10 -2.82
C LYS A 50 -4.02 17.55 -2.95
N HIS A 51 -2.90 17.76 -3.64
CA HIS A 51 -2.27 19.06 -3.85
C HIS A 51 -2.43 19.55 -5.29
N GLU A 52 -3.60 19.30 -5.89
CA GLU A 52 -3.86 19.50 -7.33
C GLU A 52 -3.58 20.92 -7.83
N ASN A 53 -3.79 21.94 -6.99
CA ASN A 53 -3.49 23.34 -7.31
C ASN A 53 -1.98 23.60 -7.33
N GLN A 54 -1.24 23.08 -6.36
CA GLN A 54 0.20 23.28 -6.23
C GLN A 54 0.95 22.68 -7.43
N TYR A 55 0.51 21.52 -7.90
CA TYR A 55 1.17 20.82 -9.01
C TYR A 55 0.53 21.11 -10.37
N HIS A 56 -0.41 22.04 -10.45
CA HIS A 56 -1.08 22.41 -11.69
C HIS A 56 -1.70 21.21 -12.42
N VAL A 57 -2.35 20.32 -11.65
CA VAL A 57 -3.06 19.16 -12.24
C VAL A 57 -4.12 19.68 -13.21
N PRO A 58 -4.19 19.14 -14.46
CA PRO A 58 -5.13 19.59 -15.47
C PRO A 58 -6.57 19.58 -14.95
N GLN A 59 -7.34 20.62 -15.28
CA GLN A 59 -8.69 20.81 -14.71
C GLN A 59 -9.61 19.59 -14.91
N ASN A 60 -9.53 18.94 -16.06
CA ASN A 60 -10.32 17.75 -16.40
C ASN A 60 -9.90 16.47 -15.66
N LYS A 61 -8.81 16.53 -14.89
CA LYS A 61 -8.20 15.43 -14.13
C LYS A 61 -8.02 15.78 -12.66
N ARG A 62 -8.65 16.86 -12.22
CA ARG A 62 -8.78 17.22 -10.80
C ARG A 62 -9.75 16.30 -10.10
N ARG A 63 -9.66 16.23 -8.78
CA ARG A 63 -10.46 15.33 -7.93
C ARG A 63 -11.95 15.45 -8.22
N SER A 64 -12.50 16.66 -8.26
CA SER A 64 -13.93 16.89 -8.48
C SER A 64 -14.41 16.40 -9.84
N GLU A 65 -13.56 16.46 -10.86
CA GLU A 65 -13.90 15.97 -12.19
C GLU A 65 -13.77 14.44 -12.29
N ILE A 66 -12.75 13.87 -11.63
CA ILE A 66 -12.62 12.41 -11.47
C ILE A 66 -13.87 11.84 -10.77
N GLU A 67 -14.36 12.50 -9.71
CA GLU A 67 -15.58 12.09 -9.00
C GLU A 67 -16.81 12.10 -9.93
N LYS A 68 -17.00 13.15 -10.72
CA LYS A 68 -18.09 13.23 -11.71
C LYS A 68 -18.00 12.13 -12.77
N GLN A 69 -16.80 11.91 -13.31
CA GLN A 69 -16.57 10.85 -14.30
C GLN A 69 -16.90 9.48 -13.71
N LEU A 70 -16.45 9.20 -12.48
CA LEU A 70 -16.77 7.97 -11.76
C LEU A 70 -18.29 7.80 -11.62
N GLN A 71 -18.99 8.81 -11.10
CA GLN A 71 -20.45 8.78 -10.94
C GLN A 71 -21.18 8.47 -12.26
N ALA A 72 -20.78 9.14 -13.35
CA ALA A 72 -21.33 8.89 -14.68
C ALA A 72 -21.03 7.47 -15.22
N SER A 73 -19.94 6.86 -14.76
CA SER A 73 -19.46 5.56 -15.23
C SER A 73 -19.87 4.38 -14.33
N MET A 74 -20.66 4.58 -13.27
CA MET A 74 -21.01 3.53 -12.31
C MET A 74 -21.64 2.28 -12.96
N GLY A 75 -22.41 2.47 -14.03
CA GLY A 75 -22.99 1.34 -14.80
C GLY A 75 -21.91 0.47 -15.44
N ASP A 76 -20.91 1.09 -16.07
CA ASP A 76 -19.79 0.40 -16.71
C ASP A 76 -18.85 -0.28 -15.70
N LEU A 77 -18.72 0.30 -14.51
CA LEU A 77 -17.90 -0.27 -13.43
C LEU A 77 -18.43 -1.62 -12.89
N ARG A 78 -19.66 -2.01 -13.23
CA ARG A 78 -20.19 -3.35 -12.94
C ARG A 78 -19.54 -4.43 -13.80
N ASP A 79 -19.01 -4.07 -14.96
CA ASP A 79 -18.20 -4.96 -15.78
C ASP A 79 -16.76 -4.97 -15.23
N LYS A 80 -16.35 -6.11 -14.67
CA LYS A 80 -15.03 -6.28 -14.06
C LYS A 80 -13.88 -6.01 -15.03
N THR A 81 -14.07 -6.24 -16.32
CA THR A 81 -13.05 -5.99 -17.35
C THR A 81 -12.86 -4.50 -17.56
N LYS A 82 -13.96 -3.74 -17.60
CA LYS A 82 -13.93 -2.28 -17.71
C LYS A 82 -13.40 -1.64 -16.43
N ALA A 83 -13.85 -2.10 -15.27
CA ALA A 83 -13.43 -1.58 -13.98
C ALA A 83 -11.92 -1.73 -13.73
N LYS A 84 -11.31 -2.82 -14.21
CA LYS A 84 -9.89 -3.12 -14.01
C LYS A 84 -8.94 -2.07 -14.57
N PHE A 85 -9.31 -1.40 -15.67
CA PHE A 85 -8.48 -0.41 -16.38
C PHE A 85 -9.12 0.98 -16.39
N TYR A 86 -10.09 1.21 -15.50
CA TYR A 86 -10.83 2.46 -15.48
C TYR A 86 -9.94 3.61 -15.03
N ASP A 87 -9.16 3.42 -13.96
CA ASP A 87 -8.25 4.41 -13.38
C ASP A 87 -7.14 4.83 -14.35
N ASP A 88 -6.59 3.89 -15.11
CA ASP A 88 -5.64 4.14 -16.20
C ASP A 88 -6.13 5.25 -17.12
N LYS A 89 -7.32 5.07 -17.70
CA LYS A 89 -7.93 6.03 -18.64
C LYS A 89 -8.47 7.27 -17.94
N ALA A 90 -9.01 7.11 -16.74
CA ALA A 90 -9.66 8.19 -16.02
C ALA A 90 -8.66 9.23 -15.56
N PHE A 91 -7.51 8.83 -15.01
CA PHE A 91 -6.54 9.80 -14.50
C PHE A 91 -5.08 9.33 -14.48
N MET A 92 -4.77 8.05 -14.32
CA MET A 92 -3.37 7.61 -14.13
C MET A 92 -2.50 7.89 -15.37
N ASP A 93 -3.04 7.74 -16.58
CA ASP A 93 -2.30 8.09 -17.80
C ASP A 93 -1.99 9.58 -17.86
N GLU A 94 -2.92 10.45 -17.47
CA GLU A 94 -2.60 11.88 -17.37
C GLU A 94 -1.50 12.11 -16.34
N LEU A 95 -1.70 11.58 -15.12
CA LEU A 95 -0.81 11.88 -14.01
C LEU A 95 0.61 11.38 -14.25
N PHE A 96 0.80 10.25 -14.92
CA PHE A 96 2.11 9.60 -15.03
C PHE A 96 2.69 9.58 -16.44
N THR A 97 1.86 9.33 -17.46
CA THR A 97 2.33 9.02 -18.83
C THR A 97 2.16 10.18 -19.80
N ASN A 98 1.42 11.25 -19.47
CA ASN A 98 1.23 12.40 -20.34
C ASN A 98 2.39 13.41 -20.33
N PHE A 99 3.62 12.91 -20.45
CA PHE A 99 4.84 13.70 -20.55
C PHE A 99 5.50 13.57 -21.92
N SER A 100 6.35 14.52 -22.25
CA SER A 100 7.33 14.45 -23.32
C SER A 100 8.75 14.49 -22.76
N LEU A 101 9.70 13.99 -23.54
CA LEU A 101 11.12 14.02 -23.21
C LEU A 101 11.82 15.09 -24.04
N VAL A 102 12.37 16.10 -23.37
CA VAL A 102 13.16 17.15 -24.03
C VAL A 102 14.34 16.52 -24.78
N GLY A 103 14.46 16.84 -26.07
CA GLY A 103 15.50 16.33 -26.95
C GLY A 103 15.13 15.07 -27.75
N ASN A 104 13.93 14.50 -27.54
CA ASN A 104 13.45 13.42 -28.39
C ASN A 104 12.98 13.97 -29.75
N ARG A 105 13.44 13.36 -30.86
CA ARG A 105 13.15 13.82 -32.23
C ARG A 105 11.89 13.19 -32.83
N GLY A 106 11.25 12.25 -32.12
CA GLY A 106 10.02 11.58 -32.55
C GLY A 106 8.77 12.09 -31.85
N SER A 107 7.58 11.75 -32.38
CA SER A 107 6.32 11.97 -31.67
C SER A 107 6.26 11.07 -30.43
N ASP A 108 6.29 11.65 -29.23
CA ASP A 108 6.16 10.92 -27.97
C ASP A 108 4.74 10.34 -27.82
N LYS A 109 4.56 9.10 -28.30
CA LYS A 109 3.35 8.32 -28.03
C LYS A 109 3.26 8.08 -26.53
N THR A 110 2.12 8.44 -25.96
CA THR A 110 1.82 8.18 -24.55
C THR A 110 1.94 6.69 -24.25
N GLY A 111 2.67 6.35 -23.19
CA GLY A 111 2.91 4.97 -22.77
C GLY A 111 4.10 4.86 -21.83
N PRO A 112 4.72 3.66 -21.74
CA PRO A 112 5.80 3.42 -20.79
C PRO A 112 6.99 4.38 -20.94
N ASN A 113 7.34 4.77 -22.17
CA ASN A 113 8.46 5.68 -22.44
C ASN A 113 8.22 7.10 -21.93
N THR A 114 6.97 7.52 -21.81
CA THR A 114 6.60 8.84 -21.31
C THR A 114 6.19 8.81 -19.84
N ASP A 115 6.30 7.66 -19.17
CA ASP A 115 6.03 7.54 -17.73
C ASP A 115 7.22 8.06 -16.91
N PHE A 116 7.02 9.12 -16.11
CA PHE A 116 8.12 9.68 -15.31
C PHE A 116 8.59 8.74 -14.19
N MET A 117 7.82 7.71 -13.82
CA MET A 117 8.30 6.65 -12.90
C MET A 117 9.47 5.86 -13.47
N ARG A 118 9.83 6.04 -14.75
CA ARG A 118 11.09 5.57 -15.31
C ARG A 118 12.32 6.16 -14.62
N ALA A 119 12.22 7.37 -14.08
CA ALA A 119 13.32 7.99 -13.33
C ALA A 119 13.54 7.35 -11.95
N ILE A 120 12.59 6.55 -11.44
CA ILE A 120 12.72 5.86 -10.15
C ILE A 120 13.06 4.40 -10.40
N HIS A 121 14.19 3.95 -9.88
CA HIS A 121 14.56 2.53 -9.87
C HIS A 121 14.46 1.99 -8.46
N VAL A 122 13.81 0.84 -8.30
CA VAL A 122 13.68 0.15 -7.01
C VAL A 122 14.12 -1.27 -7.23
N THR A 123 15.16 -1.70 -6.51
CA THR A 123 15.60 -3.10 -6.54
C THR A 123 14.63 -3.98 -5.76
N ASP A 124 14.65 -5.27 -6.05
CA ASP A 124 14.19 -6.25 -5.06
C ASP A 124 14.98 -6.07 -3.76
N SER A 125 14.36 -6.42 -2.63
CA SER A 125 15.08 -6.41 -1.36
C SER A 125 16.07 -7.56 -1.29
N ASP A 126 17.07 -7.42 -0.43
CA ASP A 126 17.86 -8.56 0.01
C ASP A 126 16.95 -9.66 0.59
N PRO A 127 17.38 -10.93 0.49
CA PRO A 127 16.66 -12.03 1.12
C PRO A 127 16.40 -11.78 2.61
N LEU A 128 15.18 -12.10 3.04
CA LEU A 128 14.74 -12.02 4.44
C LEU A 128 15.29 -13.21 5.23
N GLU A 129 16.60 -13.20 5.45
CA GLU A 129 17.28 -14.26 6.20
C GLU A 129 17.03 -14.10 7.70
N LYS A 130 16.59 -15.19 8.34
CA LYS A 130 16.32 -15.25 9.77
C LYS A 130 17.60 -15.02 10.55
N LYS A 131 17.59 -14.00 11.41
CA LYS A 131 18.74 -13.61 12.24
C LYS A 131 18.29 -13.35 13.68
N THR A 132 19.07 -13.81 14.65
CA THR A 132 18.81 -13.56 16.07
C THR A 132 19.93 -12.72 16.63
N LEU A 133 19.59 -11.49 17.04
CA LEU A 133 20.52 -10.55 17.64
C LEU A 133 20.31 -10.52 19.15
N THR A 134 21.38 -10.40 19.92
CA THR A 134 21.30 -10.19 21.37
C THR A 134 21.51 -8.72 21.64
N ALA A 135 20.50 -8.05 22.20
CA ALA A 135 20.61 -6.66 22.61
C ALA A 135 21.64 -6.52 23.76
N LYS A 136 22.15 -5.30 23.99
CA LYS A 136 23.04 -5.00 25.13
C LYS A 136 22.46 -5.40 26.49
N SER A 137 21.12 -5.44 26.60
CA SER A 137 20.39 -5.90 27.79
C SER A 137 20.30 -7.43 27.95
N GLY A 138 20.96 -8.21 27.08
CA GLY A 138 20.90 -9.67 27.06
C GLY A 138 19.64 -10.25 26.41
N LYS A 139 18.65 -9.41 26.06
CA LYS A 139 17.42 -9.84 25.40
C LYS A 139 17.70 -10.26 23.95
N LYS A 140 17.36 -11.51 23.61
CA LYS A 140 17.43 -12.00 22.22
C LYS A 140 16.22 -11.52 21.43
N GLN A 141 16.47 -10.95 20.25
CA GLN A 141 15.45 -10.56 19.28
C GLN A 141 15.68 -11.27 17.96
N THR A 142 14.68 -12.02 17.50
CA THR A 142 14.70 -12.66 16.18
C THR A 142 14.04 -11.75 15.16
N PHE A 143 14.75 -11.49 14.06
CA PHE A 143 14.30 -10.81 12.86
C PHE A 143 14.10 -11.81 11.73
N ASN A 144 13.26 -11.42 10.76
CA ASN A 144 13.00 -12.18 9.54
C ASN A 144 12.55 -13.63 9.81
N ALA A 145 11.77 -13.85 10.87
CA ALA A 145 11.22 -15.18 11.14
C ALA A 145 10.01 -15.41 10.23
N ALA A 146 10.11 -16.38 9.32
CA ALA A 146 8.95 -16.84 8.57
C ALA A 146 7.94 -17.50 9.51
N VAL A 147 6.68 -17.07 9.43
CA VAL A 147 5.58 -17.50 10.29
C VAL A 147 4.35 -17.79 9.43
N VAL A 148 3.62 -18.85 9.75
CA VAL A 148 2.28 -19.05 9.22
C VAL A 148 1.30 -18.57 10.27
N SER A 149 0.44 -17.62 9.91
CA SER A 149 -0.49 -17.00 10.83
C SER A 149 -1.89 -16.89 10.25
N GLU A 150 -2.87 -16.84 11.14
CA GLU A 150 -4.24 -16.51 10.80
C GLU A 150 -4.39 -15.01 10.56
N VAL A 151 -4.86 -14.65 9.37
CA VAL A 151 -5.31 -13.31 9.01
C VAL A 151 -6.83 -13.30 9.10
N VAL A 152 -7.33 -12.57 10.09
CA VAL A 152 -8.76 -12.38 10.32
C VAL A 152 -9.26 -11.26 9.41
N VAL A 153 -10.33 -11.56 8.67
CA VAL A 153 -11.09 -10.55 7.93
C VAL A 153 -12.27 -10.11 8.78
N SER A 154 -12.15 -8.92 9.36
CA SER A 154 -13.19 -8.31 10.19
C SER A 154 -14.02 -7.29 9.41
N SER A 155 -15.25 -7.08 9.86
CA SER A 155 -16.10 -5.93 9.52
C SER A 155 -16.92 -5.56 10.76
N HIS A 156 -17.81 -4.56 10.69
CA HIS A 156 -18.79 -4.28 11.74
C HIS A 156 -20.23 -4.54 11.27
N PHE A 157 -21.16 -4.65 12.22
CA PHE A 157 -22.62 -4.52 12.01
C PHE A 157 -23.05 -3.04 12.15
N GLU A 158 -24.33 -2.74 11.92
CA GLU A 158 -24.88 -1.38 12.06
C GLU A 158 -24.72 -0.83 13.48
N ASP A 159 -24.71 -1.70 14.50
CA ASP A 159 -24.46 -1.37 15.91
C ASP A 159 -22.96 -1.21 16.24
N TRP A 160 -22.09 -1.15 15.22
CA TRP A 160 -20.63 -1.04 15.32
C TRP A 160 -19.94 -2.20 16.05
N LYS A 161 -20.64 -3.30 16.35
CA LYS A 161 -19.98 -4.50 16.88
C LYS A 161 -19.26 -5.23 15.77
N ALA A 162 -18.03 -5.68 16.05
CA ALA A 162 -17.27 -6.37 15.03
C ALA A 162 -17.81 -7.78 14.74
N LYS A 163 -17.62 -8.21 13.50
CA LYS A 163 -17.91 -9.53 12.97
C LYS A 163 -16.66 -10.07 12.30
N SER A 164 -16.19 -11.23 12.74
CA SER A 164 -15.22 -12.01 11.97
C SER A 164 -15.95 -12.75 10.85
N ARG A 165 -15.52 -12.54 9.60
CA ARG A 165 -16.13 -13.20 8.43
C ARG A 165 -15.40 -14.46 8.01
N ALA A 166 -14.07 -14.42 8.04
CA ALA A 166 -13.23 -15.49 7.54
C ALA A 166 -11.83 -15.38 8.11
N SER A 167 -11.19 -16.54 8.21
CA SER A 167 -9.78 -16.69 8.55
C SER A 167 -9.04 -17.15 7.31
N ILE A 168 -7.99 -16.43 6.95
CA ILE A 168 -7.10 -16.77 5.83
C ILE A 168 -5.75 -17.11 6.44
N TYR A 169 -5.20 -18.28 6.12
CA TYR A 169 -3.87 -18.64 6.61
C TYR A 169 -2.82 -18.14 5.63
N THR A 170 -1.87 -17.35 6.12
CA THR A 170 -0.86 -16.72 5.28
C THR A 170 0.52 -16.94 5.88
N GLU A 171 1.49 -17.21 5.02
CA GLU A 171 2.90 -17.09 5.37
C GLU A 171 3.29 -15.62 5.36
N LEU A 172 3.91 -15.17 6.45
CA LEU A 172 4.33 -13.80 6.71
C LEU A 172 5.74 -13.82 7.31
N VAL A 173 6.35 -12.65 7.44
CA VAL A 173 7.66 -12.50 8.09
C VAL A 173 7.53 -11.60 9.30
N ALA A 174 7.79 -12.15 10.48
CA ALA A 174 7.76 -11.42 11.75
C ALA A 174 9.06 -10.62 11.95
N ASN A 175 8.92 -9.36 12.40
CA ASN A 175 10.02 -8.41 12.57
C ASN A 175 10.92 -8.34 11.32
N ALA A 176 10.29 -8.12 10.16
CA ALA A 176 11.01 -8.02 8.90
C ALA A 176 12.00 -6.85 8.91
N ARG A 177 13.23 -7.13 8.49
CA ARG A 177 14.32 -6.15 8.30
C ARG A 177 15.21 -6.62 7.15
N THR A 178 15.22 -5.84 6.09
CA THR A 178 16.00 -6.06 4.87
C THR A 178 16.44 -4.72 4.30
N GLU A 179 17.32 -4.76 3.31
CA GLU A 179 17.85 -3.62 2.59
C GLU A 179 17.43 -3.70 1.13
N LEU A 180 17.33 -2.54 0.48
CA LEU A 180 17.00 -2.39 -0.94
C LEU A 180 17.52 -1.04 -1.40
N THR A 181 17.68 -0.87 -2.70
CA THR A 181 18.14 0.40 -3.28
C THR A 181 17.00 1.10 -4.01
N ILE A 182 16.78 2.37 -3.67
CA ILE A 182 15.94 3.30 -4.45
C ILE A 182 16.87 4.33 -5.09
N THR A 183 16.91 4.35 -6.42
CA THR A 183 17.72 5.29 -7.19
C THR A 183 16.82 6.26 -7.94
N LEU A 184 17.19 7.54 -7.93
CA LEU A 184 16.56 8.58 -8.75
C LEU A 184 17.50 9.02 -9.87
N ASP A 185 17.10 8.81 -11.11
CA ASP A 185 17.78 9.34 -12.28
C ASP A 185 17.40 10.82 -12.46
N HIS A 186 18.23 11.71 -11.90
CA HIS A 186 18.02 13.15 -11.95
C HIS A 186 18.07 13.71 -13.39
N GLU A 187 18.91 13.15 -14.26
CA GLU A 187 19.02 13.60 -15.64
C GLU A 187 17.77 13.26 -16.44
N LEU A 188 17.26 12.03 -16.29
CA LEU A 188 16.03 11.61 -16.93
C LEU A 188 14.83 12.37 -16.36
N LEU A 189 14.76 12.54 -15.04
CA LEU A 189 13.71 13.32 -14.39
C LEU A 189 13.66 14.75 -14.94
N ALA A 190 14.81 15.41 -15.06
CA ALA A 190 14.93 16.77 -15.58
C ALA A 190 14.53 16.91 -17.06
N LYS A 191 14.44 15.82 -17.82
CA LYS A 191 13.99 15.81 -19.24
C LYS A 191 12.48 15.71 -19.39
N PHE A 192 11.74 15.27 -18.38
CA PHE A 192 10.29 15.13 -18.46
C PHE A 192 9.58 16.49 -18.41
N ARG A 193 8.67 16.74 -19.35
CA ARG A 193 7.78 17.90 -19.37
C ARG A 193 6.35 17.42 -19.57
N HIS A 194 5.44 17.79 -18.68
CA HIS A 194 4.04 17.41 -18.83
C HIS A 194 3.42 18.16 -20.00
N LYS A 195 2.65 17.46 -20.85
CA LYS A 195 2.08 18.07 -22.07
C LYS A 195 1.06 19.17 -21.78
N ASN A 196 0.39 19.10 -20.62
CA ASN A 196 -0.58 20.08 -20.15
C ASN A 196 -0.08 20.95 -18.98
N GLY A 197 1.24 21.01 -18.73
CA GLY A 197 1.83 21.94 -17.75
C GLY A 197 1.82 21.52 -16.27
N MET A 198 1.40 20.30 -15.93
CA MET A 198 1.53 19.75 -14.59
C MET A 198 3.00 19.66 -14.17
N SER A 199 3.29 20.01 -12.92
CA SER A 199 4.63 19.96 -12.34
C SER A 199 4.93 18.58 -11.76
N LEU A 200 6.19 18.15 -11.84
CA LEU A 200 6.64 16.92 -11.18
C LEU A 200 6.58 17.08 -9.65
N PRO A 201 6.14 16.05 -8.90
CA PRO A 201 5.90 16.19 -7.46
C PRO A 201 7.16 16.10 -6.59
N PHE A 202 8.30 15.70 -7.16
CA PHE A 202 9.57 15.58 -6.47
C PHE A 202 10.73 15.88 -7.43
N LYS A 203 11.88 16.25 -6.84
CA LYS A 203 13.15 16.47 -7.54
C LYS A 203 14.31 15.66 -6.94
N ASP A 204 14.09 15.11 -5.75
CA ASP A 204 15.05 14.38 -4.93
C ASP A 204 14.35 13.26 -4.15
N LEU A 205 15.16 12.36 -3.57
CA LEU A 205 14.66 11.21 -2.82
C LEU A 205 13.98 11.62 -1.52
N ASP A 206 14.43 12.69 -0.86
CA ASP A 206 13.86 13.10 0.42
C ASP A 206 12.42 13.60 0.23
N LYS A 207 12.15 14.36 -0.85
CA LYS A 207 10.79 14.74 -1.23
C LYS A 207 9.95 13.52 -1.62
N LEU A 208 10.51 12.55 -2.36
CA LEU A 208 9.81 11.30 -2.70
C LEU A 208 9.39 10.53 -1.43
N LEU A 209 10.28 10.40 -0.45
CA LEU A 209 9.98 9.71 0.81
C LEU A 209 8.97 10.48 1.65
N SER A 210 8.98 11.83 1.61
CA SER A 210 7.94 12.64 2.25
C SER A 210 6.55 12.41 1.67
N ILE A 211 6.45 12.16 0.36
CA ILE A 211 5.19 11.83 -0.33
C ILE A 211 4.68 10.46 0.14
N CYS A 212 5.58 9.48 0.24
CA CYS A 212 5.24 8.18 0.80
C CYS A 212 4.74 8.31 2.25
N GLN A 213 5.44 9.09 3.07
CA GLN A 213 5.06 9.34 4.46
C GLN A 213 3.67 10.00 4.56
N GLU A 214 3.35 10.98 3.73
CA GLU A 214 2.03 11.63 3.79
C GLU A 214 0.90 10.63 3.55
N PHE A 215 1.03 9.78 2.52
CA PHE A 215 0.00 8.79 2.22
C PHE A 215 -0.06 7.68 3.27
N ALA A 216 1.10 7.28 3.80
CA ALA A 216 1.20 6.36 4.91
C ALA A 216 0.53 6.96 6.16
N GLN A 217 0.73 8.23 6.50
CA GLN A 217 0.07 8.83 7.65
C GLN A 217 -1.46 8.86 7.49
N GLU A 218 -1.96 9.30 6.32
CA GLU A 218 -3.40 9.30 6.02
C GLU A 218 -4.02 7.91 6.20
N GLN A 219 -3.36 6.88 5.68
CA GLN A 219 -3.83 5.49 5.81
C GLN A 219 -3.80 5.00 7.26
N TRP A 220 -2.87 5.49 8.07
CA TRP A 220 -2.76 5.12 9.48
C TRP A 220 -3.91 5.74 10.26
N ASP A 221 -4.14 7.03 10.07
CA ASP A 221 -5.19 7.79 10.76
C ASP A 221 -6.59 7.23 10.43
N LEU A 222 -6.84 6.89 9.16
CA LEU A 222 -8.12 6.28 8.76
C LEU A 222 -8.34 4.89 9.36
N GLU A 223 -7.27 4.09 9.54
CA GLU A 223 -7.38 2.79 10.19
C GLU A 223 -7.54 2.95 11.70
N ALA A 224 -6.77 3.82 12.35
CA ALA A 224 -6.88 4.11 13.77
C ALA A 224 -8.30 4.57 14.11
N ALA A 225 -8.84 5.56 13.38
CA ALA A 225 -10.20 6.06 13.57
C ALA A 225 -11.28 4.99 13.34
N TYR A 226 -11.04 4.02 12.45
CA TYR A 226 -11.94 2.88 12.27
C TYR A 226 -11.93 1.95 13.49
N TRP A 227 -10.74 1.60 13.99
CA TRP A 227 -10.59 0.68 15.11
C TRP A 227 -11.02 1.32 16.44
N GLU A 228 -10.92 2.63 16.61
CA GLU A 228 -11.49 3.31 17.78
C GLU A 228 -13.02 3.19 17.87
N LYS A 229 -13.71 3.18 16.72
CA LYS A 229 -15.18 3.13 16.67
C LYS A 229 -15.74 1.72 16.80
N ILE A 230 -14.97 0.69 16.43
CA ILE A 230 -15.49 -0.68 16.40
C ILE A 230 -15.50 -1.30 17.80
N GLY A 231 -16.68 -1.73 18.23
CA GLY A 231 -16.87 -2.46 19.49
C GLY A 231 -16.32 -3.88 19.36
N TYR A 232 -15.00 -4.05 19.51
CA TYR A 232 -14.34 -5.34 19.45
C TYR A 232 -13.61 -5.70 20.75
N THR A 233 -13.82 -6.91 21.24
CA THR A 233 -13.25 -7.39 22.51
C THR A 233 -11.73 -7.55 22.47
N GLN A 234 -11.13 -7.65 21.28
CA GLN A 234 -9.68 -7.67 21.06
C GLN A 234 -9.27 -6.50 20.14
N ASN A 235 -9.64 -5.28 20.52
CA ASN A 235 -9.41 -4.10 19.69
C ASN A 235 -7.91 -3.84 19.45
N LEU A 236 -7.55 -3.45 18.23
CA LEU A 236 -6.19 -3.04 17.93
C LEU A 236 -6.00 -1.61 18.43
N ASN A 237 -5.14 -1.43 19.42
CA ASN A 237 -4.74 -0.09 19.86
C ASN A 237 -3.61 0.41 18.96
N PHE A 238 -3.91 1.33 18.04
CA PHE A 238 -2.95 1.84 17.07
C PHE A 238 -1.85 2.67 17.74
N ASP A 239 -2.12 3.46 18.77
CA ASP A 239 -1.09 4.24 19.48
C ASP A 239 -0.02 3.34 20.10
N LEU A 240 -0.45 2.29 20.81
CA LEU A 240 0.46 1.31 21.39
C LEU A 240 1.26 0.54 20.32
N LEU A 241 0.67 0.33 19.14
CA LEU A 241 1.37 -0.30 18.02
C LEU A 241 2.39 0.65 17.39
N TRP A 242 2.03 1.93 17.26
CA TRP A 242 2.91 2.98 16.77
C TRP A 242 4.15 3.06 17.65
N ASP A 243 3.98 3.32 18.94
CA ASP A 243 5.07 3.46 19.90
C ASP A 243 5.99 2.24 19.93
N LYS A 244 5.42 1.05 19.76
CA LYS A 244 6.16 -0.20 19.88
C LYS A 244 6.93 -0.59 18.62
N TYR A 245 6.38 -0.32 17.43
CA TYR A 245 6.89 -0.89 16.18
C TYR A 245 7.30 0.15 15.13
N TYR A 246 6.62 1.31 15.11
CA TYR A 246 6.72 2.29 14.04
C TYR A 246 7.37 3.60 14.49
N ALA A 247 7.27 3.97 15.75
CA ALA A 247 8.07 5.05 16.32
C ALA A 247 9.56 4.64 16.34
N GLU A 248 10.39 5.29 15.54
CA GLU A 248 11.84 5.12 15.57
C GLU A 248 12.53 6.49 15.45
N PRO A 249 13.47 6.82 16.35
CA PRO A 249 14.22 8.06 16.25
C PRO A 249 14.97 8.14 14.91
N ASN A 250 14.85 9.29 14.23
CA ASN A 250 15.48 9.58 12.94
C ASN A 250 15.00 8.67 11.79
N CYS A 251 13.76 8.20 11.83
CA CYS A 251 13.13 7.45 10.74
C CYS A 251 11.69 7.89 10.55
N ASP A 252 11.52 8.99 9.82
CA ASP A 252 10.22 9.66 9.66
C ASP A 252 9.46 9.20 8.40
N HIS A 253 9.97 8.19 7.69
CA HIS A 253 9.39 7.74 6.42
C HIS A 253 8.76 6.36 6.56
N HIS A 254 7.47 6.29 6.26
CA HIS A 254 6.67 5.09 6.26
C HIS A 254 6.07 4.84 4.88
N LEU A 255 5.73 3.58 4.66
CA LEU A 255 5.00 3.15 3.47
C LEU A 255 4.13 1.95 3.84
N ARG A 256 3.01 1.78 3.16
CA ARG A 256 2.14 0.61 3.32
C ARG A 256 2.21 -0.25 2.06
N LEU A 257 2.56 -1.52 2.22
CA LEU A 257 2.92 -2.44 1.14
C LEU A 257 2.09 -3.74 1.18
N GLY A 258 1.91 -4.34 0.00
CA GLY A 258 1.45 -5.72 -0.14
C GLY A 258 -0.06 -5.94 -0.01
N TRP A 259 -0.47 -7.21 -0.07
CA TRP A 259 -1.88 -7.62 -0.15
C TRP A 259 -2.76 -7.10 1.00
N GLY A 260 -2.18 -6.88 2.18
CA GLY A 260 -2.92 -6.47 3.37
C GLY A 260 -3.45 -5.03 3.34
N THR A 261 -2.99 -4.19 2.41
CA THR A 261 -3.36 -2.77 2.36
C THR A 261 -4.78 -2.53 1.86
N GLY A 262 -5.32 -3.46 1.04
CA GLY A 262 -6.69 -3.41 0.54
C GLY A 262 -6.98 -2.15 -0.29
N MET A 263 -8.27 -1.79 -0.36
CA MET A 263 -8.76 -0.68 -1.20
C MET A 263 -8.06 0.65 -0.89
N MET A 264 -7.90 0.99 0.39
CA MET A 264 -7.24 2.25 0.82
C MET A 264 -5.74 2.26 0.53
N GLY A 265 -5.17 1.06 0.38
CA GLY A 265 -3.79 0.79 0.03
C GLY A 265 -3.43 1.00 -1.42
N THR A 266 -4.34 0.61 -2.31
CA THR A 266 -4.07 0.39 -3.74
C THR A 266 -4.76 1.41 -4.63
N THR A 267 -5.46 2.39 -4.06
CA THR A 267 -6.24 3.39 -4.82
C THR A 267 -6.15 4.75 -4.13
N ILE A 268 -6.62 5.79 -4.82
CA ILE A 268 -6.75 7.16 -4.29
C ILE A 268 -8.03 7.37 -3.47
N ASN A 269 -8.72 6.29 -3.07
CA ASN A 269 -10.06 6.35 -2.52
C ASN A 269 -10.19 7.23 -1.26
N SER A 270 -9.13 7.40 -0.47
CA SER A 270 -9.11 8.32 0.68
C SER A 270 -9.50 9.76 0.31
N LEU A 271 -9.22 10.18 -0.92
CA LEU A 271 -9.58 11.52 -1.41
C LEU A 271 -11.05 11.63 -1.83
N LEU A 272 -11.69 10.53 -2.19
CA LEU A 272 -13.06 10.53 -2.72
C LEU A 272 -14.09 10.67 -1.61
N GLN A 273 -15.23 11.29 -1.93
CA GLN A 273 -16.38 11.36 -1.03
C GLN A 273 -16.79 9.96 -0.50
N PRO A 274 -17.15 9.83 0.79
CA PRO A 274 -17.51 8.54 1.39
C PRO A 274 -18.63 7.78 0.66
N ASP A 275 -19.65 8.50 0.20
CA ASP A 275 -20.79 7.91 -0.52
C ASP A 275 -20.34 7.33 -1.87
N LEU A 276 -19.61 8.11 -2.65
CA LEU A 276 -19.03 7.66 -3.92
C LEU A 276 -18.11 6.46 -3.73
N ARG A 277 -17.28 6.46 -2.67
CA ARG A 277 -16.41 5.32 -2.35
C ARG A 277 -17.22 4.05 -2.07
N SER A 278 -18.36 4.19 -1.42
CA SER A 278 -19.29 3.09 -1.14
C SER A 278 -19.98 2.59 -2.40
N GLU A 279 -20.37 3.50 -3.29
CA GLU A 279 -20.92 3.16 -4.62
C GLU A 279 -19.89 2.42 -5.49
N ILE A 280 -18.62 2.86 -5.50
CA ILE A 280 -17.52 2.18 -6.21
C ILE A 280 -17.34 0.76 -5.68
N ARG A 281 -17.30 0.58 -4.35
CA ARG A 281 -17.21 -0.74 -3.73
C ARG A 281 -18.37 -1.64 -4.16
N ASP A 282 -19.59 -1.12 -4.19
CA ASP A 282 -20.80 -1.89 -4.51
C ASP A 282 -20.95 -2.16 -6.01
N SER A 283 -20.29 -1.36 -6.85
CA SER A 283 -20.28 -1.54 -8.30
C SER A 283 -19.19 -2.51 -8.75
N CYS A 284 -17.95 -2.31 -8.27
CA CYS A 284 -16.78 -3.09 -8.70
C CYS A 284 -16.51 -4.33 -7.83
N GLY A 285 -16.91 -4.29 -6.56
CA GLY A 285 -16.51 -5.23 -5.51
C GLY A 285 -17.66 -6.10 -5.00
N ILE A 286 -17.54 -6.52 -3.74
CA ILE A 286 -18.61 -7.23 -3.04
C ILE A 286 -19.58 -6.20 -2.48
N LYS A 287 -20.82 -6.24 -2.99
CA LYS A 287 -21.91 -5.36 -2.53
C LYS A 287 -22.11 -5.45 -1.02
N ALA A 288 -22.16 -4.29 -0.38
CA ALA A 288 -22.48 -4.14 1.03
C ALA A 288 -23.15 -2.78 1.30
N PRO A 289 -24.33 -2.53 0.73
CA PRO A 289 -25.04 -1.25 0.87
C PRO A 289 -25.27 -0.90 2.34
N GLY A 290 -25.19 0.39 2.67
CA GLY A 290 -25.32 0.91 4.04
C GLY A 290 -24.07 0.79 4.92
N PHE A 291 -23.02 0.12 4.45
CA PHE A 291 -21.73 0.06 5.16
C PHE A 291 -20.72 1.04 4.57
N GLU A 292 -19.78 1.51 5.39
CA GLU A 292 -18.65 2.32 4.92
C GLU A 292 -17.71 1.53 3.98
N ALA A 293 -16.98 2.25 3.13
CA ALA A 293 -15.98 1.68 2.25
C ALA A 293 -14.54 2.03 2.67
N PRO A 294 -13.63 1.04 2.74
CA PRO A 294 -13.89 -0.39 2.61
C PRO A 294 -14.70 -0.93 3.80
N LYS A 295 -15.47 -2.00 3.59
CA LYS A 295 -16.21 -2.65 4.68
C LYS A 295 -15.34 -3.54 5.57
N SER A 296 -14.38 -4.23 4.94
CA SER A 296 -13.58 -5.26 5.60
C SER A 296 -12.17 -4.76 5.89
N ARG A 297 -11.62 -5.16 7.04
CA ARG A 297 -10.22 -4.97 7.43
C ARG A 297 -9.53 -6.32 7.59
N ARG A 298 -8.21 -6.34 7.41
CA ARG A 298 -7.37 -7.52 7.56
C ARG A 298 -6.40 -7.31 8.70
N THR A 299 -6.39 -8.25 9.64
CA THR A 299 -5.57 -8.18 10.86
C THR A 299 -4.96 -9.53 11.17
N VAL A 300 -3.73 -9.52 11.67
CA VAL A 300 -2.97 -10.75 11.94
C VAL A 300 -3.10 -11.11 13.42
N LYS A 301 -3.40 -12.40 13.70
CA LYS A 301 -3.27 -12.96 15.04
C LYS A 301 -1.80 -13.21 15.40
N ASN A 302 -1.44 -13.07 16.66
CA ASN A 302 -0.12 -13.48 17.13
C ASN A 302 -0.11 -14.98 17.49
N SER A 303 1.04 -15.48 17.98
CA SER A 303 1.20 -16.88 18.40
C SER A 303 0.35 -17.31 19.62
N LYS A 304 -0.39 -16.39 20.25
CA LYS A 304 -1.35 -16.65 21.33
C LYS A 304 -2.81 -16.54 20.84
N GLY A 305 -3.02 -16.41 19.53
CA GLY A 305 -4.36 -16.24 18.95
C GLY A 305 -4.98 -14.85 19.09
N GLU A 306 -4.26 -13.87 19.65
CA GLU A 306 -4.76 -12.51 19.86
C GLU A 306 -4.58 -11.66 18.59
N LEU A 307 -5.60 -10.89 18.18
CA LEU A 307 -5.43 -9.86 17.13
C LEU A 307 -4.37 -8.85 17.57
N ARG A 308 -3.35 -8.65 16.72
CA ARG A 308 -2.23 -7.80 17.14
C ARG A 308 -1.63 -6.90 16.07
N TYR A 309 -1.71 -7.25 14.79
CA TYR A 309 -0.96 -6.50 13.78
C TYR A 309 -1.85 -6.07 12.61
N PRO A 310 -1.85 -4.77 12.24
CA PRO A 310 -2.23 -4.37 10.89
C PRO A 310 -1.16 -4.85 9.90
N LEU A 311 -1.56 -5.08 8.65
CA LEU A 311 -0.66 -5.57 7.61
C LEU A 311 -0.04 -4.45 6.77
N GLY A 312 1.21 -4.69 6.37
CA GLY A 312 1.86 -3.97 5.27
C GLY A 312 2.64 -2.72 5.65
N TRP A 313 2.58 -2.27 6.89
CA TRP A 313 3.30 -1.08 7.34
C TRP A 313 4.81 -1.34 7.45
N VAL A 314 5.59 -0.49 6.80
CA VAL A 314 7.05 -0.53 6.85
C VAL A 314 7.62 0.85 7.15
N LYS A 315 8.82 0.84 7.72
CA LYS A 315 9.68 2.00 7.91
C LYS A 315 10.77 2.01 6.84
N LEU A 316 11.05 3.17 6.28
CA LEU A 316 12.10 3.40 5.29
C LEU A 316 13.21 4.23 5.94
N LYS A 317 14.27 3.56 6.35
CA LYS A 317 15.45 4.20 6.94
C LYS A 317 16.55 4.30 5.90
N LYS A 318 17.00 5.52 5.61
CA LYS A 318 18.18 5.78 4.78
C LYS A 318 19.43 5.35 5.56
N ILE A 319 20.32 4.62 4.89
CA ILE A 319 21.61 4.16 5.40
C ILE A 319 22.70 4.88 4.62
#